data_AF-A0A5A7PIL4-F1
#
_entry.id   AF-A0A5A7PIL4-F1
#
_cell.length_a   1.000
_cell.length_b   1.000
_cell.length_c   1.000
_cell.angle_alpha   90.00
_cell.angle_beta   90.00
_cell.angle_gamma   90.00
#
_symmetry.space_group_name_H-M   'P 1'
#
loop_
_entity.id
_entity.type
_entity.pdbx_description
1 polymer ?
#
loop_
_entity_poly.entity_id
_entity_poly.type
_entity_poly.pdbx_seq_one_letter_code
_entity_poly.pdbx_strand_id
1 'polypeptide(L)'
;MKLAAAASRAFFNRKKPYLTFPYPSLSTRRFETSTATTTTNRSSALTEEELVQINDVVPRLCSSNHLKEAVQLVAAALSTENPSLSSLPLSILVSRLALEPDLAHPMHLLNSLKYNSSPEKTLIIVPIAKMLVSHFFRQAQPERAVTIFQWMSRPDFPGGLPGDLEFYAVLVDGFCKRGMSLDSLRVLQVMAGGDLVIGREIRMWVYRGLLREARVKEALDLNAALDCGTLGSKEVVDLLDKMIANWVD
;
A
#
# COMPACT_ATOMS: atom_id res chain seq x y z
N MET A 1 -30.56 10.92 -16.08
CA MET A 1 -29.59 11.18 -14.99
C MET A 1 -28.22 10.74 -15.47
N LYS A 2 -27.44 11.66 -16.06
CA LYS A 2 -26.07 11.43 -16.50
C LYS A 2 -25.23 12.61 -15.99
N LEU A 3 -24.48 12.39 -14.93
CA LEU A 3 -23.43 13.29 -14.44
C LEU A 3 -22.62 12.55 -13.38
N ALA A 4 -21.47 12.00 -13.78
CA ALA A 4 -20.27 11.74 -12.96
C ALA A 4 -19.38 10.70 -13.68
N ALA A 5 -18.68 11.08 -14.74
CA ALA A 5 -17.61 10.26 -15.32
C ALA A 5 -16.66 11.14 -16.14
N ALA A 6 -15.99 12.09 -15.49
CA ALA A 6 -14.98 12.92 -16.13
C ALA A 6 -13.95 13.41 -15.12
N ALA A 7 -13.15 12.49 -14.55
CA ALA A 7 -11.97 12.85 -13.77
C ALA A 7 -10.95 11.70 -13.74
N SER A 8 -10.40 11.31 -14.90
CA SER A 8 -9.15 10.53 -14.93
C SER A 8 -8.40 10.63 -16.26
N ARG A 9 -8.45 11.80 -16.90
CA ARG A 9 -7.75 12.08 -18.15
C ARG A 9 -6.85 13.28 -17.97
N ALA A 10 -5.57 13.02 -17.72
CA ALA A 10 -4.41 13.81 -18.17
C ALA A 10 -3.30 13.71 -17.11
N PHE A 11 -2.28 12.88 -17.31
CA PHE A 11 -0.95 13.14 -16.71
C PHE A 11 0.23 12.50 -17.45
N PHE A 12 0.03 11.65 -18.45
CA PHE A 12 1.13 11.12 -19.28
C PHE A 12 1.46 12.05 -20.46
N ASN A 13 2.09 13.21 -20.20
CA ASN A 13 3.11 13.77 -21.09
C ASN A 13 3.65 15.10 -20.56
N ARG A 14 4.96 15.15 -20.26
CA ARG A 14 5.90 16.22 -20.67
C ARG A 14 7.32 15.93 -20.12
N LYS A 15 8.24 15.57 -21.02
CA LYS A 15 9.69 15.71 -20.82
C LYS A 15 10.08 17.18 -20.97
N LYS A 16 11.04 17.68 -20.16
CA LYS A 16 11.98 18.79 -20.50
C LYS A 16 13.06 18.98 -19.39
N PRO A 17 14.15 19.74 -19.62
CA PRO A 17 15.53 19.23 -19.56
C PRO A 17 16.36 19.74 -18.37
N TYR A 18 17.53 19.10 -18.19
CA TYR A 18 18.57 19.43 -17.22
C TYR A 18 19.20 20.81 -17.45
N LEU A 19 19.38 21.58 -16.37
CA LEU A 19 20.28 22.72 -16.29
C LEU A 19 21.15 22.60 -15.04
N THR A 20 22.45 22.42 -15.28
CA THR A 20 23.56 22.42 -14.32
C THR A 20 24.12 23.83 -14.14
N PHE A 21 24.49 24.23 -12.91
CA PHE A 21 25.43 25.33 -12.63
C PHE A 21 26.09 25.12 -11.23
N PRO A 22 27.21 25.78 -10.91
CA PRO A 22 28.40 25.14 -10.35
C PRO A 22 28.69 25.59 -8.92
N TYR A 23 29.44 24.78 -8.17
CA TYR A 23 29.94 25.15 -6.85
C TYR A 23 31.22 25.99 -6.95
N PRO A 24 31.35 27.08 -6.16
CA PRO A 24 32.63 27.61 -5.75
C PRO A 24 32.98 27.10 -4.34
N SER A 25 34.24 26.69 -4.19
CA SER A 25 34.91 26.41 -2.92
C SER A 25 35.37 27.70 -2.23
N LEU A 26 35.47 27.70 -0.89
CA LEU A 26 36.70 28.06 -0.15
C LEU A 26 36.49 28.06 1.39
N SER A 27 37.40 27.36 2.06
CA SER A 27 38.17 27.72 3.26
C SER A 27 37.52 28.16 4.58
N THR A 28 37.70 27.23 5.54
CA THR A 28 37.89 27.29 6.99
C THR A 28 38.11 28.66 7.65
N ARG A 29 37.26 28.98 8.64
CA ARG A 29 37.67 29.67 9.88
C ARG A 29 36.96 29.05 11.09
N ARG A 30 37.76 28.53 12.02
CA ARG A 30 37.37 28.12 13.37
C ARG A 30 37.08 29.36 14.21
N PHE A 31 35.96 29.37 14.89
CA PHE A 31 35.76 30.13 16.13
C PHE A 31 35.11 29.16 17.12
N GLU A 32 35.82 28.88 18.21
CA GLU A 32 35.30 28.15 19.37
C GLU A 32 34.62 29.16 20.30
N THR A 33 33.44 28.80 20.80
CA THR A 33 32.92 29.31 22.08
C THR A 33 31.97 28.27 22.66
N SER A 34 32.18 27.99 23.94
CA SER A 34 31.73 26.81 24.66
C SER A 34 30.27 26.85 25.14
N THR A 35 29.81 25.65 25.49
CA THR A 35 28.75 25.29 26.46
C THR A 35 27.30 25.24 25.98
N ALA A 36 26.86 24.03 25.64
CA ALA A 36 25.75 23.31 26.29
C ALA A 36 25.54 22.00 25.50
N THR A 37 26.22 20.93 25.89
CA THR A 37 26.01 19.60 25.35
C THR A 37 24.67 19.05 25.83
N THR A 38 23.61 19.26 25.06
CA THR A 38 22.55 18.27 24.94
C THR A 38 22.88 17.47 23.69
N THR A 39 23.73 16.45 23.86
CA THR A 39 24.08 15.52 22.80
C THR A 39 22.84 14.69 22.49
N THR A 40 22.00 15.20 21.59
CA THR A 40 20.87 14.46 21.03
C THR A 40 21.47 13.43 20.07
N ASN A 41 21.75 12.24 20.58
CA ASN A 41 22.05 11.08 19.75
C ASN A 41 20.79 10.78 18.93
N ARG A 42 20.74 11.35 17.73
CA ARG A 42 19.79 10.96 16.69
C ARG A 42 20.19 9.56 16.22
N SER A 43 19.21 8.65 16.20
CA SER A 43 19.30 7.24 15.80
C SER A 43 19.71 6.24 16.89
N SER A 44 19.04 6.27 18.05
CA SER A 44 19.01 5.11 18.95
C SER A 44 17.74 4.29 18.71
N ALA A 45 17.84 2.96 18.80
CA ALA A 45 16.68 2.08 18.87
C ALA A 45 15.73 2.51 20.01
N LEU A 46 14.42 2.26 19.85
CA LEU A 46 13.43 2.54 20.89
C LEU A 46 13.78 1.78 22.17
N THR A 47 13.74 2.45 23.32
CA THR A 47 13.89 1.79 24.62
C THR A 47 12.62 1.03 25.00
N GLU A 48 12.73 0.09 25.93
CA GLU A 48 11.56 -0.65 26.44
C GLU A 48 10.55 0.30 27.11
N GLU A 49 11.03 1.31 27.83
CA GLU A 49 10.17 2.32 28.45
C GLU A 49 9.43 3.16 27.41
N GLU A 50 10.09 3.54 26.31
CA GLU A 50 9.45 4.25 25.20
C GLU A 50 8.36 3.40 24.54
N LEU A 51 8.62 2.09 24.35
CA LEU A 51 7.62 1.16 23.81
C LEU A 51 6.41 1.02 24.72
N VAL A 52 6.60 0.90 26.05
CA VAL A 52 5.51 0.86 27.02
C VAL A 52 4.68 2.14 26.95
N GLN A 53 5.34 3.31 26.92
CA GLN A 53 4.65 4.59 26.79
C GLN A 53 3.85 4.71 25.48
N ILE A 54 4.41 4.27 24.35
CA ILE A 54 3.70 4.28 23.07
C ILE A 54 2.47 3.36 23.13
N ASN A 55 2.61 2.17 23.70
CA ASN A 55 1.51 1.21 23.87
C ASN A 55 0.40 1.74 24.77
N ASP A 56 0.72 2.58 25.76
CA ASP A 56 -0.27 3.21 26.62
C ASP A 56 -0.92 4.46 26.00
N VAL A 57 -0.13 5.30 25.32
CA VAL A 57 -0.56 6.60 24.81
C VAL A 57 -1.38 6.47 23.53
N VAL A 58 -0.99 5.60 22.59
CA VAL A 58 -1.67 5.49 21.30
C VAL A 58 -3.15 5.08 21.43
N PRO A 59 -3.54 4.08 22.25
CA PRO A 59 -4.95 3.76 22.46
C PRO A 59 -5.75 4.91 23.09
N ARG A 60 -5.12 5.70 23.98
CA ARG A 60 -5.76 6.88 24.59
C ARG A 60 -5.96 7.99 23.55
N LEU A 61 -4.97 8.26 22.72
CA LEU A 61 -5.10 9.22 21.60
C LEU A 61 -6.20 8.78 20.62
N CYS A 62 -6.28 7.49 20.29
CA CYS A 62 -7.33 6.92 19.45
C CYS A 62 -8.73 7.12 20.06
N SER A 63 -8.87 6.90 21.37
CA SER A 63 -10.13 7.03 22.11
C SER A 63 -10.57 8.50 22.25
N SER A 64 -9.61 9.41 22.39
CA SER A 64 -9.84 10.85 22.49
C SER A 64 -9.87 11.56 21.13
N ASN A 65 -9.92 10.81 20.02
CA ASN A 65 -9.97 11.31 18.64
C ASN A 65 -8.77 12.17 18.18
N HIS A 66 -7.60 12.03 18.81
CA HIS A 66 -6.34 12.68 18.42
C HIS A 66 -5.59 11.79 17.41
N LEU A 67 -6.23 11.50 16.28
CA LEU A 67 -5.74 10.49 15.32
C LEU A 67 -4.48 10.93 14.58
N LYS A 68 -4.32 12.24 14.34
CA LYS A 68 -3.14 12.77 13.66
C LYS A 68 -1.89 12.58 14.51
N GLU A 69 -1.97 12.89 15.79
CA GLU A 69 -0.91 12.71 16.78
C GLU A 69 -0.58 11.23 16.97
N ALA A 70 -1.61 10.37 17.04
CA ALA A 70 -1.41 8.91 17.12
C ALA A 70 -0.65 8.37 15.89
N VAL A 71 -1.02 8.81 14.69
CA VAL A 71 -0.33 8.45 13.44
C VAL A 71 1.10 8.95 13.43
N GLN A 72 1.35 10.20 13.85
CA GLN A 72 2.70 10.76 13.89
C GLN A 72 3.60 10.02 14.86
N LEU A 73 3.10 9.69 16.06
CA LEU A 73 3.84 8.95 17.08
C LEU A 73 4.24 7.55 16.57
N VAL A 74 3.29 6.81 15.98
CA VAL A 74 3.55 5.48 15.42
C VAL A 74 4.48 5.56 14.20
N ALA A 75 4.30 6.53 13.30
CA ALA A 75 5.18 6.71 12.16
C ALA A 75 6.62 7.03 12.59
N ALA A 76 6.80 7.86 13.62
CA ALA A 76 8.11 8.15 14.19
C ALA A 76 8.75 6.91 14.81
N ALA A 77 7.98 6.12 15.57
CA ALA A 77 8.45 4.86 16.15
C ALA A 77 8.90 3.86 15.07
N LEU A 78 8.15 3.76 13.98
CA LEU A 78 8.46 2.90 12.84
C LEU A 78 9.66 3.37 12.00
N SER A 79 10.08 4.64 12.13
CA SER A 79 11.28 5.14 11.46
C SER A 79 12.58 4.87 12.23
N THR A 80 12.52 4.37 13.47
CA THR A 80 13.71 4.02 14.29
C THR A 80 14.46 2.78 13.78
N GLU A 81 15.70 2.54 14.24
CA GLU A 81 16.61 1.52 13.67
C GLU A 81 16.06 0.07 13.69
N ASN A 82 15.15 -0.27 14.61
CA ASN A 82 14.57 -1.62 14.72
C ASN A 82 13.04 -1.56 14.85
N PRO A 83 12.30 -1.30 13.76
CA PRO A 83 10.85 -1.20 13.83
C PRO A 83 10.25 -2.59 14.01
N SER A 84 9.66 -2.87 15.18
CA SER A 84 8.91 -4.10 15.42
C SER A 84 7.41 -3.81 15.32
N LEU A 85 6.77 -4.33 14.27
CA LEU A 85 5.34 -4.14 14.05
C LEU A 85 4.48 -4.77 15.16
N SER A 86 4.93 -5.90 15.71
CA SER A 86 4.22 -6.66 16.74
C SER A 86 4.25 -6.01 18.13
N SER A 87 5.26 -5.18 18.42
CA SER A 87 5.38 -4.51 19.72
C SER A 87 4.58 -3.21 19.77
N LEU A 88 4.11 -2.72 18.63
CA LEU A 88 3.37 -1.47 18.53
C LEU A 88 1.87 -1.72 18.51
N PRO A 89 1.04 -0.76 18.99
CA PRO A 89 -0.41 -0.86 19.03
C PRO A 89 -1.06 -0.62 17.64
N LEU A 90 -0.46 -1.19 16.59
CA LEU A 90 -0.84 -1.01 15.20
C LEU A 90 -2.24 -1.54 14.89
N SER A 91 -2.62 -2.66 15.49
CA SER A 91 -3.96 -3.24 15.31
C SER A 91 -5.06 -2.31 15.82
N ILE A 92 -4.84 -1.66 16.97
CA ILE A 92 -5.74 -0.68 17.57
C ILE A 92 -5.81 0.56 16.69
N LEU A 93 -4.66 1.13 16.33
CA LEU A 93 -4.60 2.31 15.48
C LEU A 93 -5.29 2.06 14.14
N VAL A 94 -4.90 1.02 13.40
CA VAL A 94 -5.47 0.70 12.08
C VAL A 94 -6.97 0.45 12.16
N SER A 95 -7.45 -0.28 13.18
CA SER A 95 -8.88 -0.49 13.37
C SER A 95 -9.63 0.82 13.62
N ARG A 96 -9.06 1.70 14.46
CA ARG A 96 -9.64 3.04 14.70
C ARG A 96 -9.64 3.89 13.44
N LEU A 97 -8.53 3.92 12.68
CA LEU A 97 -8.43 4.68 11.44
C LEU A 97 -9.41 4.17 10.38
N ALA A 98 -9.65 2.86 10.33
CA ALA A 98 -10.57 2.26 9.37
C ALA A 98 -12.04 2.61 9.66
N LEU A 99 -12.38 2.95 10.91
CA LEU A 99 -13.72 3.44 11.27
C LEU A 99 -13.98 4.89 10.85
N GLU A 100 -12.95 5.65 10.46
CA GLU A 100 -13.14 7.02 9.95
C GLU A 100 -13.92 7.01 8.63
N PRO A 101 -14.75 8.06 8.40
CA PRO A 101 -15.65 8.11 7.24
C PRO A 101 -14.90 8.21 5.90
N ASP A 102 -13.70 8.78 5.91
CA ASP A 102 -12.85 8.95 4.74
C ASP A 102 -11.49 8.26 4.89
N LEU A 103 -10.67 8.32 3.84
CA LEU A 103 -9.33 7.74 3.83
C LEU A 103 -8.23 8.72 4.29
N ALA A 104 -8.56 9.90 4.82
CA ALA A 104 -7.57 10.93 5.13
C ALA A 104 -6.52 10.42 6.13
N HIS A 105 -6.94 9.82 7.25
CA HIS A 105 -6.01 9.31 8.26
C HIS A 105 -5.25 8.05 7.83
N PRO A 106 -5.88 7.01 7.23
CA PRO A 106 -5.16 5.89 6.63
C PRO A 106 -4.09 6.34 5.62
N MET A 107 -4.42 7.26 4.72
CA MET A 107 -3.48 7.76 3.72
C MET A 107 -2.39 8.64 4.35
N HIS A 108 -2.71 9.40 5.40
CA HIS A 108 -1.70 10.15 6.15
C HIS A 108 -0.66 9.23 6.78
N LEU A 109 -1.08 8.10 7.36
CA LEU A 109 -0.15 7.08 7.89
C LEU A 109 0.71 6.49 6.77
N LEU A 110 0.11 6.01 5.70
CA LEU A 110 0.86 5.38 4.59
C LEU A 110 1.83 6.35 3.92
N ASN A 111 1.42 7.61 3.70
CA ASN A 111 2.30 8.64 3.14
C ASN A 111 3.41 9.03 4.12
N SER A 112 3.12 9.11 5.43
CA SER A 112 4.15 9.38 6.43
C SER A 112 5.24 8.32 6.41
N LEU A 113 4.88 7.05 6.25
CA LEU A 113 5.85 5.96 6.11
C LEU A 113 6.60 6.02 4.78
N LYS A 114 5.89 6.29 3.67
CA LYS A 114 6.51 6.41 2.34
C LYS A 114 7.60 7.50 2.28
N TYR A 115 7.40 8.63 2.95
CA TYR A 115 8.30 9.78 2.84
C TYR A 115 9.27 9.95 4.02
N ASN A 116 8.97 9.42 5.20
CA ASN A 116 9.81 9.58 6.40
C ASN A 116 10.60 8.33 6.78
N SER A 117 10.38 7.19 6.13
CA SER A 117 11.16 5.96 6.39
C SER A 117 12.36 5.87 5.46
N SER A 118 13.43 5.23 5.93
CA SER A 118 14.57 4.89 5.06
C SER A 118 14.10 3.93 3.95
N PRO A 119 14.73 3.94 2.76
CA PRO A 119 14.32 3.08 1.65
C PRO A 119 14.27 1.59 2.03
N GLU A 120 15.18 1.15 2.90
CA GLU A 120 15.23 -0.21 3.45
C GLU A 120 13.99 -0.57 4.29
N LYS A 121 13.39 0.41 4.97
CA LYS A 121 12.22 0.23 5.85
C LYS A 121 10.89 0.32 5.11
N THR A 122 10.89 0.56 3.80
CA THR A 122 9.65 0.62 2.99
C THR A 122 8.82 -0.66 3.07
N LEU A 123 9.46 -1.80 3.36
CA LEU A 123 8.79 -3.10 3.53
C LEU A 123 7.70 -3.08 4.62
N ILE A 124 7.73 -2.16 5.58
CA ILE A 124 6.69 -2.03 6.62
C ILE A 124 5.35 -1.50 6.10
N ILE A 125 5.33 -0.87 4.92
CA ILE A 125 4.12 -0.30 4.34
C ILE A 125 3.15 -1.43 3.95
N VAL A 126 3.67 -2.52 3.40
CA VAL A 126 2.87 -3.66 2.93
C VAL A 126 2.04 -4.32 4.04
N PRO A 127 2.60 -4.71 5.21
CA PRO A 127 1.80 -5.29 6.28
C PRO A 127 0.77 -4.30 6.84
N ILE A 128 1.08 -3.00 6.91
CA ILE A 128 0.12 -1.98 7.38
C ILE A 128 -1.03 -1.81 6.39
N ALA A 129 -0.73 -1.75 5.09
CA ALA A 129 -1.73 -1.71 4.03
C ALA A 129 -2.59 -2.99 4.02
N LYS A 130 -1.99 -4.17 4.21
CA LYS A 130 -2.70 -5.45 4.36
C LYS A 130 -3.69 -5.42 5.53
N MET A 131 -3.31 -4.87 6.69
CA MET A 131 -4.24 -4.72 7.82
C MET A 131 -5.40 -3.79 7.48
N LEU A 132 -5.13 -2.63 6.86
CA LEU A 132 -6.16 -1.66 6.45
C LEU A 132 -7.16 -2.30 5.47
N VAL A 133 -6.66 -2.92 4.41
CA VAL A 133 -7.46 -3.63 3.40
C VAL A 133 -8.29 -4.75 4.03
N SER A 134 -7.68 -5.56 4.90
CA SER A 134 -8.39 -6.61 5.65
C SER A 134 -9.54 -6.03 6.48
N HIS A 135 -9.33 -4.87 7.11
CA HIS A 135 -10.36 -4.21 7.90
C HIS A 135 -11.49 -3.66 7.03
N PHE A 136 -11.18 -3.03 5.89
CA PHE A 136 -12.17 -2.54 4.93
C PHE A 136 -13.05 -3.65 4.38
N PHE A 137 -12.49 -4.83 4.06
CA PHE A 137 -13.29 -5.97 3.64
C PHE A 137 -14.21 -6.49 4.76
N ARG A 138 -13.76 -6.52 6.01
CA ARG A 138 -14.61 -6.89 7.16
C ARG A 138 -15.76 -5.90 7.36
N GLN A 139 -15.51 -4.61 7.15
CA GLN A 139 -16.52 -3.55 7.25
C GLN A 139 -17.43 -3.39 6.01
N ALA A 140 -17.31 -4.26 5.00
CA ALA A 140 -18.08 -4.13 3.75
C ALA A 140 -17.81 -2.85 2.96
N GLN A 141 -16.59 -2.31 3.03
CA GLN A 141 -16.15 -1.11 2.33
C GLN A 141 -15.05 -1.42 1.29
N PRO A 142 -15.30 -2.28 0.29
CA PRO A 142 -14.27 -2.74 -0.63
C PRO A 142 -13.71 -1.62 -1.54
N GLU A 143 -14.48 -0.56 -1.82
CA GLU A 143 -14.01 0.62 -2.57
C GLU A 143 -12.79 1.30 -1.91
N ARG A 144 -12.72 1.28 -0.58
CA ARG A 144 -11.56 1.79 0.15
C ARG A 144 -10.34 0.92 -0.06
N ALA A 145 -10.52 -0.41 -0.14
CA ALA A 145 -9.44 -1.33 -0.48
C ALA A 145 -8.91 -1.12 -1.90
N VAL A 146 -9.79 -0.80 -2.88
CA VAL A 146 -9.37 -0.42 -4.24
C VAL A 146 -8.42 0.79 -4.20
N THR A 147 -8.74 1.80 -3.40
CA THR A 147 -7.90 3.01 -3.27
C THR A 147 -6.50 2.68 -2.73
N ILE A 148 -6.42 1.82 -1.71
CA ILE A 148 -5.13 1.38 -1.14
C ILE A 148 -4.33 0.58 -2.17
N PHE A 149 -4.97 -0.37 -2.87
CA PHE A 149 -4.35 -1.15 -3.93
C PHE A 149 -3.78 -0.25 -5.04
N GLN A 150 -4.59 0.69 -5.56
CA GLN A 150 -4.16 1.64 -6.59
C GLN A 150 -2.99 2.51 -6.13
N TRP A 151 -2.94 2.91 -4.85
CA TRP A 151 -1.83 3.67 -4.30
C TRP A 151 -0.54 2.84 -4.23
N MET A 152 -0.64 1.55 -3.89
CA MET A 152 0.50 0.64 -3.84
C MET A 152 1.01 0.20 -5.23
N SER A 153 0.14 0.15 -6.23
CA SER A 153 0.50 -0.23 -7.60
C SER A 153 1.09 0.92 -8.43
N ARG A 154 1.33 2.09 -7.83
CA ARG A 154 1.92 3.21 -8.56
C ARG A 154 3.39 2.96 -8.90
N PRO A 155 3.88 3.42 -10.06
CA PRO A 155 5.29 3.27 -10.44
C PRO A 155 6.29 3.91 -9.46
N ASP A 156 5.84 4.89 -8.67
CA ASP A 156 6.63 5.57 -7.66
C ASP A 156 6.52 4.94 -6.26
N PHE A 157 5.92 3.74 -6.14
CA PHE A 157 5.93 2.99 -4.89
C PHE A 157 7.38 2.56 -4.58
N PRO A 158 7.89 2.82 -3.36
CA PRO A 158 9.30 2.55 -3.10
C PRO A 158 9.56 1.04 -3.04
N GLY A 159 10.66 0.60 -3.63
CA GLY A 159 10.94 -0.81 -3.84
C GLY A 159 10.22 -1.42 -5.06
N GLY A 160 9.44 -0.64 -5.82
CA GLY A 160 8.71 -1.12 -6.99
C GLY A 160 7.44 -1.88 -6.61
N LEU A 161 7.01 -2.82 -7.44
CA LEU A 161 5.81 -3.60 -7.12
C LEU A 161 6.06 -4.47 -5.88
N PRO A 162 5.18 -4.42 -4.84
CA PRO A 162 5.32 -5.30 -3.69
C PRO A 162 5.33 -6.77 -4.11
N GLY A 163 6.30 -7.55 -3.65
CA GLY A 163 6.37 -9.01 -3.88
C GLY A 163 5.58 -9.85 -2.87
N ASP A 164 4.70 -9.23 -2.08
CA ASP A 164 3.95 -9.90 -1.01
C ASP A 164 2.72 -10.62 -1.57
N LEU A 165 2.84 -11.93 -1.79
CA LEU A 165 1.76 -12.78 -2.32
C LEU A 165 0.55 -12.83 -1.39
N GLU A 166 0.75 -12.70 -0.08
CA GLU A 166 -0.34 -12.76 0.90
C GLU A 166 -1.19 -11.49 0.87
N PHE A 167 -0.58 -10.34 0.62
CA PHE A 167 -1.28 -9.08 0.39
C PHE A 167 -2.21 -9.16 -0.83
N TYR A 168 -1.73 -9.67 -1.97
CA TYR A 168 -2.59 -9.85 -3.15
C TYR A 168 -3.66 -10.91 -2.94
N ALA A 169 -3.35 -11.99 -2.22
CA ALA A 169 -4.34 -13.01 -1.86
C ALA A 169 -5.52 -12.39 -1.07
N VAL A 170 -5.23 -11.54 -0.08
CA VAL A 170 -6.26 -10.82 0.70
C VAL A 170 -7.11 -9.92 -0.20
N LEU A 171 -6.50 -9.20 -1.14
CA LEU A 171 -7.22 -8.35 -2.10
C LEU A 171 -8.14 -9.17 -3.00
N VAL A 172 -7.63 -10.23 -3.62
CA VAL A 172 -8.39 -11.07 -4.55
C VAL A 172 -9.56 -11.75 -3.85
N ASP A 173 -9.32 -12.39 -2.70
CA ASP A 173 -10.37 -13.04 -1.92
C ASP A 173 -11.45 -12.03 -1.50
N GLY A 174 -11.02 -10.88 -0.98
CA GLY A 174 -11.92 -9.81 -0.53
C GLY A 174 -12.80 -9.26 -1.66
N PHE A 175 -12.23 -8.95 -2.83
CA PHE A 175 -12.98 -8.48 -3.98
C PHE A 175 -13.93 -9.54 -4.55
N CYS A 176 -13.46 -10.79 -4.72
CA CYS A 176 -14.30 -11.88 -5.23
C CYS A 176 -15.49 -12.18 -4.31
N LYS A 177 -15.31 -12.13 -2.98
CA LYS A 177 -16.40 -12.31 -2.01
C LYS A 177 -17.43 -11.18 -2.03
N ARG A 178 -17.08 -10.01 -2.55
CA ARG A 178 -17.95 -8.82 -2.65
C ARG A 178 -18.54 -8.60 -4.05
N GLY A 179 -18.31 -9.53 -4.99
CA GLY A 179 -18.79 -9.39 -6.37
C GLY A 179 -18.09 -8.26 -7.13
N MET A 180 -16.83 -7.96 -6.76
CA MET A 180 -15.99 -6.99 -7.45
C MET A 180 -14.96 -7.72 -8.31
N SER A 181 -15.43 -8.61 -9.20
CA SER A 181 -14.51 -9.44 -10.00
C SER A 181 -13.62 -8.59 -10.91
N LEU A 182 -14.08 -7.43 -11.41
CA LEU A 182 -13.23 -6.50 -12.17
C LEU A 182 -11.98 -6.05 -11.40
N ASP A 183 -12.13 -5.66 -10.14
CA ASP A 183 -10.99 -5.25 -9.31
C ASP A 183 -10.09 -6.43 -8.95
N SER A 184 -10.67 -7.64 -8.79
CA SER A 184 -9.86 -8.85 -8.67
C SER A 184 -9.01 -9.13 -9.91
N LEU A 185 -9.56 -8.90 -11.13
CA LEU A 185 -8.81 -9.04 -12.39
C LEU A 185 -7.68 -8.02 -12.49
N ARG A 186 -7.90 -6.77 -12.04
CA ARG A 186 -6.85 -5.74 -11.96
C ARG A 186 -5.71 -6.15 -11.03
N VAL A 187 -6.03 -6.79 -9.90
CA VAL A 187 -5.01 -7.34 -9.00
C VAL A 187 -4.20 -8.43 -9.71
N LEU A 188 -4.86 -9.37 -10.39
CA LEU A 188 -4.18 -10.41 -11.18
C LEU A 188 -3.29 -9.83 -12.28
N GLN A 189 -3.75 -8.77 -12.96
CA GLN A 189 -2.99 -8.11 -14.01
C GLN A 189 -1.70 -7.52 -13.45
N VAL A 190 -1.76 -6.86 -12.30
CA VAL A 190 -0.59 -6.33 -11.62
C VAL A 190 0.35 -7.44 -11.18
N MET A 191 -0.17 -8.55 -10.64
CA MET A 191 0.64 -9.72 -10.28
C MET A 191 1.36 -10.31 -11.50
N ALA A 192 0.63 -10.55 -12.59
CA ALA A 192 1.20 -11.10 -13.81
C ALA A 192 2.23 -10.13 -14.42
N GLY A 193 1.91 -8.85 -14.55
CA GLY A 193 2.84 -7.85 -15.10
C GLY A 193 4.11 -7.64 -14.26
N GLY A 194 4.10 -8.03 -12.99
CA GLY A 194 5.27 -8.06 -12.10
C GLY A 194 5.94 -9.43 -11.97
N ASP A 195 5.59 -10.39 -12.84
CA ASP A 195 6.09 -11.78 -12.83
C ASP A 195 5.88 -12.50 -11.48
N LEU A 196 4.84 -12.13 -10.74
CA LEU A 196 4.48 -12.77 -9.48
C LEU A 196 3.72 -14.07 -9.73
N VAL A 197 4.05 -15.11 -8.96
CA VAL A 197 3.39 -16.42 -9.07
C VAL A 197 1.93 -16.33 -8.61
N ILE A 198 1.00 -16.54 -9.54
CA ILE A 198 -0.43 -16.64 -9.24
C ILE A 198 -0.72 -18.08 -8.75
N GLY A 199 -0.83 -18.24 -7.44
CA GLY A 199 -1.10 -19.54 -6.82
C GLY A 199 -2.49 -20.10 -7.13
N ARG A 200 -2.64 -21.42 -6.92
CA ARG A 200 -3.91 -22.16 -7.12
C ARG A 200 -5.10 -21.50 -6.40
N GLU A 201 -4.93 -21.09 -5.14
CA GLU A 201 -6.03 -20.50 -4.36
C GLU A 201 -6.55 -19.21 -4.99
N ILE A 202 -5.66 -18.28 -5.34
CA ILE A 202 -5.99 -17.02 -6.02
C ILE A 202 -6.74 -17.29 -7.33
N ARG A 203 -6.21 -18.21 -8.15
CA ARG A 203 -6.85 -18.64 -9.40
C ARG A 203 -8.27 -19.16 -9.16
N MET A 204 -8.46 -20.03 -8.17
CA MET A 204 -9.76 -20.62 -7.87
C MET A 204 -10.76 -19.60 -7.33
N TRP A 205 -10.34 -18.59 -6.57
CA TRP A 205 -11.20 -17.52 -6.10
C TRP A 205 -11.73 -16.68 -7.25
N VAL A 206 -10.87 -16.25 -8.18
CA VAL A 206 -11.28 -15.49 -9.37
C VAL A 206 -12.18 -16.31 -10.27
N TYR A 207 -11.84 -17.59 -10.52
CA TYR A 207 -12.68 -18.50 -11.29
C TYR A 207 -14.10 -18.57 -10.71
N ARG A 208 -14.23 -18.78 -9.40
CA ARG A 208 -15.54 -18.82 -8.72
C ARG A 208 -16.25 -17.47 -8.72
N GLY A 209 -15.51 -16.36 -8.58
CA GLY A 209 -16.04 -15.00 -8.66
C GLY A 209 -16.69 -14.71 -10.00
N LEU A 210 -15.96 -14.98 -11.09
CA LEU A 210 -16.45 -14.83 -12.46
C LEU A 210 -17.68 -15.69 -12.74
N LEU A 211 -17.71 -16.94 -12.27
CA LEU A 211 -18.90 -17.80 -12.40
C LEU A 211 -20.12 -17.25 -11.68
N ARG A 212 -19.96 -16.65 -10.48
CA ARG A 212 -21.08 -16.02 -9.73
C ARG A 212 -21.65 -14.81 -10.48
N GLU A 213 -20.83 -14.13 -11.26
CA GLU A 213 -21.24 -13.02 -12.13
C GLU A 213 -21.64 -13.47 -13.54
N ALA A 214 -21.86 -14.78 -13.76
CA ALA A 214 -22.23 -15.40 -15.03
C ALA A 214 -21.24 -15.17 -16.19
N ARG A 215 -19.98 -14.82 -15.88
CA ARG A 215 -18.87 -14.63 -16.84
C ARG A 215 -18.20 -15.97 -17.19
N VAL A 216 -18.99 -16.96 -17.61
CA VAL A 216 -18.54 -18.36 -17.75
C VAL A 216 -17.36 -18.51 -18.70
N LYS A 217 -17.42 -17.89 -19.88
CA LYS A 217 -16.36 -17.97 -20.88
C LYS A 217 -15.03 -17.42 -20.34
N GLU A 218 -15.07 -16.22 -19.76
CA GLU A 218 -13.92 -15.58 -19.13
C GLU A 218 -13.33 -16.40 -17.99
N ALA A 219 -14.17 -17.02 -17.17
CA ALA A 219 -13.73 -17.90 -16.09
C ALA A 219 -12.92 -19.09 -16.64
N LEU A 220 -13.43 -19.76 -17.68
CA LEU A 220 -12.77 -20.91 -18.29
C LEU A 220 -11.46 -20.51 -18.99
N ASP A 221 -11.50 -19.44 -19.79
CA ASP A 221 -10.34 -18.95 -20.55
C ASP A 221 -9.20 -18.57 -19.59
N LEU A 222 -9.50 -17.80 -18.53
CA LEU A 222 -8.50 -17.39 -17.54
C LEU A 222 -8.01 -18.56 -16.68
N ASN A 223 -8.89 -19.48 -16.26
CA ASN A 223 -8.47 -20.63 -15.48
C ASN A 223 -7.55 -21.56 -16.28
N ALA A 224 -7.84 -21.77 -17.57
CA ALA A 224 -6.97 -22.55 -18.46
C ALA A 224 -5.60 -21.88 -18.62
N ALA A 225 -5.59 -20.56 -18.82
CA ALA A 225 -4.35 -19.77 -18.95
C ALA A 225 -3.46 -19.83 -17.70
N LEU A 226 -4.07 -19.90 -16.51
CA LEU A 226 -3.36 -19.96 -15.22
C LEU A 226 -3.08 -21.38 -14.71
N ASP A 227 -3.71 -22.42 -15.27
CA ASP A 227 -3.50 -23.83 -14.88
C ASP A 227 -2.42 -24.52 -15.70
N CYS A 228 -2.26 -24.06 -16.94
CA CYS A 228 -1.27 -24.60 -17.83
C CYS A 228 -0.12 -23.60 -17.92
N GLY A 229 1.12 -24.04 -17.66
CA GLY A 229 2.33 -23.24 -17.96
C GLY A 229 2.55 -22.99 -19.45
N THR A 230 1.49 -23.07 -20.27
CA THR A 230 1.50 -22.93 -21.73
C THR A 230 1.58 -21.49 -22.19
N LEU A 231 1.19 -20.53 -21.33
CA LEU A 231 1.26 -19.11 -21.62
C LEU A 231 2.32 -18.48 -20.71
N GLY A 232 3.17 -17.63 -21.29
CA GLY A 232 4.07 -16.81 -20.53
C GLY A 232 3.31 -15.72 -19.77
N SER A 233 4.00 -15.08 -18.85
CA SER A 233 3.49 -13.95 -18.06
C SER A 233 2.84 -12.88 -18.95
N LYS A 234 3.47 -12.57 -20.09
CA LYS A 234 2.99 -11.56 -21.05
C LYS A 234 1.64 -11.92 -21.67
N GLU A 235 1.45 -13.16 -22.11
CA GLU A 235 0.19 -13.56 -22.73
C GLU A 235 -0.96 -13.59 -21.73
N VAL A 236 -0.67 -13.93 -20.46
CA VAL A 236 -1.64 -13.80 -19.36
C VAL A 236 -2.03 -12.34 -19.13
N VAL A 237 -1.06 -11.42 -19.16
CA VAL A 237 -1.32 -9.98 -19.08
C VAL A 237 -2.21 -9.51 -20.25
N ASP A 238 -1.88 -9.87 -21.49
CA ASP A 238 -2.66 -9.49 -22.68
C ASP A 238 -4.11 -10.01 -22.61
N LEU A 239 -4.31 -11.24 -22.11
CA LEU A 239 -5.65 -11.80 -21.86
C LEU A 239 -6.40 -10.98 -20.81
N LEU A 240 -5.76 -10.64 -19.69
CA LEU A 240 -6.34 -9.84 -18.61
C LEU A 240 -6.68 -8.42 -19.09
N ASP A 241 -5.82 -7.78 -19.89
CA ASP A 241 -6.07 -6.48 -20.52
C ASP A 241 -7.33 -6.51 -21.39
N LYS A 242 -7.43 -7.52 -22.26
CA LYS A 242 -8.61 -7.71 -23.12
C LYS A 242 -9.86 -7.94 -22.28
N MET A 243 -9.78 -8.75 -21.23
CA MET A 243 -10.90 -8.99 -20.33
C MET A 243 -11.32 -7.68 -19.67
N ILE A 244 -10.41 -6.97 -18.99
CA ILE A 244 -10.69 -5.71 -18.27
C ILE A 244 -11.29 -4.66 -19.21
N ALA A 245 -10.78 -4.51 -20.43
CA ALA A 245 -11.33 -3.57 -21.42
C ALA A 245 -12.81 -3.85 -21.72
N ASN A 246 -13.17 -5.12 -21.94
CA ASN A 246 -14.55 -5.53 -22.23
C ASN A 246 -15.54 -5.31 -21.07
N TRP A 247 -15.09 -4.99 -19.86
CA TRP A 247 -15.97 -4.67 -18.71
C TRP A 247 -16.28 -3.19 -18.60
N VAL A 248 -15.47 -2.33 -19.23
CA VAL A 248 -15.56 -0.87 -19.09
C VAL A 248 -16.42 -0.25 -20.19
N ASP A 249 -16.62 -0.98 -21.30
CA ASP A 249 -17.50 -0.63 -22.41
C ASP A 249 -18.96 -1.09 -22.17
#